data_AF-A0A177NEH7-F1
#
_entry.id   AF-A0A177NEH7-F1
#
_cell.length_a   1.000
_cell.length_b   1.000
_cell.length_c   1.000
_cell.angle_alpha   90.00
_cell.angle_beta   90.00
_cell.angle_gamma   90.00
#
_symmetry.space_group_name_H-M   'P 1'
#
loop_
_entity.id
_entity.type
_entity.pdbx_description
1 polymer ?
#
loop_
_entity_poly.entity_id
_entity_poly.type
_entity_poly.pdbx_seq_one_letter_code
_entity_poly.pdbx_strand_id
1 'polypeptide(L)'
;MKMRKDTAVQVHPSVEQFDIFVIDWDALPQFTESEFDELRYRLLLAMLSSLKDLRVCDEQKADALEWLKSDDTSPFSFRVCCESEGVDFEVMRDLILNHLRM
;
A
#
# COMPACT_ATOMS: atom_id res chain seq x y z
N MET A 1 -33.34 -10.75 21.62
CA MET A 1 -32.06 -11.30 22.11
C MET A 1 -30.96 -10.34 21.67
N LYS A 2 -30.50 -9.42 22.53
CA LYS A 2 -29.48 -8.41 22.17
C LYS A 2 -28.10 -9.04 22.37
N MET A 3 -27.36 -9.26 21.28
CA MET A 3 -25.96 -9.68 21.35
C MET A 3 -25.15 -8.56 22.00
N ARG A 4 -24.44 -8.87 23.09
CA ARG A 4 -23.44 -7.97 23.65
C ARG A 4 -22.30 -7.92 22.64
N LYS A 5 -21.98 -6.74 22.12
CA LYS A 5 -20.70 -6.51 21.45
C LYS A 5 -19.64 -6.70 22.52
N ASP A 6 -18.88 -7.78 22.45
CA ASP A 6 -17.66 -7.92 23.22
C ASP A 6 -16.76 -6.75 22.80
N THR A 7 -16.55 -5.82 23.73
CA THR A 7 -15.65 -4.68 23.55
C THR A 7 -14.28 -5.26 23.21
N ALA A 8 -13.80 -5.05 21.99
CA ALA A 8 -12.47 -5.46 21.58
C ALA A 8 -11.48 -4.89 22.59
N VAL A 9 -10.82 -5.76 23.35
CA VAL A 9 -9.78 -5.37 24.29
C VAL A 9 -8.65 -4.79 23.45
N GLN A 10 -8.43 -3.48 23.57
CA GLN A 10 -7.27 -2.83 22.98
C GLN A 10 -6.03 -3.40 23.69
N VAL A 11 -5.31 -4.29 23.00
CA VAL A 11 -4.02 -4.79 23.47
C VAL A 11 -2.98 -3.75 23.07
N HIS A 12 -2.44 -3.04 24.05
CA HIS A 12 -1.28 -2.19 23.83
C HIS A 12 -0.01 -3.04 23.94
N PRO A 13 0.91 -2.98 22.96
CA PRO A 13 2.19 -3.66 23.09
C PRO A 13 2.93 -3.10 24.31
N SER A 14 3.40 -3.98 25.20
CA SER A 14 4.31 -3.57 26.28
C SER A 14 5.68 -3.29 25.69
N VAL A 15 6.39 -2.28 26.22
CA VAL A 15 7.79 -2.00 25.86
C VAL A 15 8.68 -3.23 26.13
N GLU A 16 8.30 -4.06 27.10
CA GLU A 16 8.98 -5.31 27.45
C GLU A 16 8.73 -6.44 26.43
N GLN A 17 7.71 -6.32 25.57
CA GLN A 17 7.36 -7.33 24.54
C GLN A 17 8.06 -7.08 23.20
N PHE A 18 8.61 -5.90 22.98
CA PHE A 18 9.32 -5.52 21.75
C PHE A 18 10.59 -4.76 22.10
N ASP A 19 11.59 -5.47 22.60
CA ASP A 19 12.92 -4.89 22.71
C ASP A 19 13.59 -4.90 21.33
N ILE A 20 13.47 -3.77 20.62
CA ILE A 20 14.09 -3.51 19.31
C ILE A 20 15.61 -3.80 19.34
N PHE A 21 16.24 -3.71 20.52
CA PHE A 21 17.68 -3.96 20.71
C PHE A 21 18.03 -5.46 20.91
N VAL A 22 17.03 -6.35 21.02
CA VAL A 22 17.20 -7.80 21.15
C VAL A 22 16.89 -8.53 19.84
N ILE A 23 16.26 -7.86 18.87
CA ILE A 23 16.00 -8.42 17.54
C ILE A 23 17.32 -8.54 16.79
N ASP A 24 17.70 -9.78 16.44
CA ASP A 24 18.75 -10.03 15.47
C ASP A 24 18.20 -9.76 14.07
N TRP A 25 18.40 -8.52 13.60
CA TRP A 25 17.91 -8.03 12.31
C TRP A 25 18.52 -8.80 11.13
N ASP A 26 19.74 -9.32 11.29
CA ASP A 26 20.43 -10.08 10.26
C ASP A 26 19.91 -11.52 10.18
N ALA A 27 19.35 -12.05 11.27
CA ALA A 27 18.71 -13.37 11.31
C ALA A 27 17.24 -13.36 10.84
N LEU A 28 16.64 -12.19 10.60
CA LEU A 28 15.28 -12.12 10.06
C LEU A 28 15.25 -12.58 8.60
N PRO A 29 14.19 -13.29 8.17
CA PRO A 29 13.95 -13.57 6.76
C PRO A 29 13.96 -12.28 5.95
N GLN A 30 14.94 -12.15 5.07
CA GLN A 30 15.03 -11.02 4.15
C GLN A 30 14.08 -11.27 2.98
N PHE A 31 13.37 -10.24 2.57
CA PHE A 31 12.60 -10.28 1.33
C PHE A 31 13.54 -10.46 0.15
N THR A 32 13.21 -11.43 -0.70
CA THR A 32 13.82 -11.56 -2.01
C THR A 32 13.32 -10.45 -2.93
N GLU A 33 14.10 -10.09 -3.95
CA GLU A 33 13.66 -9.13 -4.96
C GLU A 33 12.33 -9.55 -5.62
N SER A 34 12.13 -10.85 -5.86
CA SER A 34 10.87 -11.37 -6.40
C SER A 34 9.68 -11.14 -5.47
N GLU A 35 9.86 -11.21 -4.16
CA GLU A 35 8.79 -10.91 -3.20
C GLU A 35 8.51 -9.41 -3.15
N PHE A 36 9.54 -8.57 -3.30
CA PHE A 36 9.33 -7.13 -3.45
C PHE A 36 8.58 -6.79 -4.74
N ASP A 37 8.91 -7.42 -5.86
CA ASP A 37 8.21 -7.23 -7.14
C ASP A 37 6.74 -7.67 -7.02
N GLU A 38 6.46 -8.81 -6.39
CA GLU A 38 5.08 -9.24 -6.13
C GLU A 38 4.32 -8.21 -5.29
N LEU A 39 4.95 -7.68 -4.23
CA LEU A 39 4.34 -6.65 -3.39
C LEU A 39 4.06 -5.36 -4.17
N ARG A 40 5.00 -4.89 -4.99
CA ARG A 40 4.84 -3.70 -5.85
C ARG A 40 3.68 -3.88 -6.83
N TYR A 41 3.63 -5.02 -7.50
CA TYR A 41 2.55 -5.36 -8.42
C TYR A 41 1.18 -5.37 -7.73
N ARG A 42 1.08 -6.06 -6.59
CA ARG A 42 -0.17 -6.16 -5.85
C ARG A 42 -0.63 -4.82 -5.29
N LEU A 43 0.31 -3.98 -4.83
CA LEU A 43 0.01 -2.62 -4.41
C LEU A 43 -0.49 -1.77 -5.58
N LEU A 44 0.18 -1.82 -6.73
CA LEU A 44 -0.25 -1.12 -7.94
C LEU A 44 -1.69 -1.46 -8.29
N LEU A 45 -2.03 -2.75 -8.36
CA LEU A 45 -3.40 -3.19 -8.65
C LEU A 45 -4.40 -2.72 -7.58
N ALA A 46 -4.05 -2.79 -6.30
CA ALA A 46 -4.94 -2.40 -5.21
C ALA A 46 -5.24 -0.89 -5.23
N MET A 47 -4.22 -0.06 -5.44
CA MET A 47 -4.35 1.40 -5.50
C MET A 47 -5.18 1.83 -6.72
N LEU A 48 -4.87 1.26 -7.90
CA LEU A 48 -5.64 1.55 -9.12
C LEU A 48 -7.09 1.06 -9.02
N SER A 49 -7.33 -0.10 -8.39
CA SER A 49 -8.70 -0.60 -8.17
C SER A 49 -9.49 0.31 -7.23
N SER A 50 -8.84 0.88 -6.22
CA SER A 50 -9.47 1.81 -5.27
C SER A 50 -9.98 3.08 -5.96
N LEU A 51 -9.30 3.54 -7.00
CA LEU A 51 -9.73 4.71 -7.78
C LEU A 51 -11.02 4.45 -8.59
N LYS A 52 -11.27 3.20 -8.99
CA LYS A 52 -12.45 2.81 -9.79
C LYS A 52 -13.61 2.29 -8.94
N ASP A 53 -13.33 1.70 -7.77
CA ASP A 53 -14.37 1.06 -6.96
C ASP A 53 -15.24 2.11 -6.24
N LEU A 54 -16.53 2.15 -6.63
CA LEU A 54 -17.51 3.07 -6.05
C LEU A 54 -17.84 2.75 -4.59
N ARG A 55 -17.45 1.58 -4.07
CA ARG A 55 -17.71 1.15 -2.69
C ARG A 55 -16.60 1.54 -1.72
N VAL A 56 -15.45 1.98 -2.24
CA VAL A 56 -14.33 2.47 -1.44
C VAL A 56 -14.65 3.86 -0.91
N CYS A 57 -14.30 4.15 0.34
CA CYS A 57 -14.58 5.45 0.96
C CYS A 57 -13.74 6.57 0.32
N ASP A 58 -14.19 7.80 0.50
CA ASP A 58 -13.58 8.96 -0.15
C ASP A 58 -12.15 9.19 0.33
N GLU A 59 -11.85 8.87 1.59
CA GLU A 59 -10.49 8.96 2.14
C GLU A 59 -9.53 8.01 1.42
N GLN A 60 -9.91 6.75 1.25
CA GLN A 60 -9.08 5.76 0.54
C GLN A 60 -8.87 6.13 -0.94
N LYS A 61 -9.86 6.75 -1.58
CA LYS A 61 -9.71 7.28 -2.96
C LYS A 61 -8.76 8.47 -3.00
N ALA A 62 -8.82 9.35 -2.00
CA ALA A 62 -7.91 10.49 -1.89
C ALA A 62 -6.47 10.01 -1.73
N ASP A 63 -6.22 9.04 -0.84
CA ASP A 63 -4.90 8.43 -0.63
C ASP A 63 -4.36 7.79 -1.92
N ALA A 64 -5.21 7.04 -2.63
CA ALA A 64 -4.84 6.43 -3.91
C ALA A 64 -4.52 7.46 -4.99
N LEU A 65 -5.26 8.57 -5.02
CA LEU A 65 -5.05 9.66 -5.97
C LEU A 65 -3.79 10.48 -5.64
N GLU A 66 -3.51 10.70 -4.35
CA GLU A 66 -2.28 11.34 -3.89
C GLU A 66 -1.06 10.49 -4.26
N TRP A 67 -1.12 9.19 -3.97
CA TRP A 67 -0.08 8.23 -4.34
C TRP A 67 0.19 8.21 -5.85
N LEU A 68 -0.86 8.19 -6.68
CA LEU A 68 -0.75 8.24 -8.15
C LEU A 68 -0.05 9.51 -8.65
N LYS A 69 -0.32 10.65 -8.01
CA LYS A 69 0.22 11.97 -8.38
C LYS A 69 1.58 12.26 -7.78
N SER A 70 2.04 11.44 -6.84
CA SER A 70 3.32 11.63 -6.17
C SER A 70 4.49 11.42 -7.14
N ASP A 71 5.49 12.31 -7.06
CA ASP A 71 6.76 12.17 -7.76
C ASP A 71 7.86 11.51 -6.91
N ASP A 72 7.45 10.90 -5.79
CA ASP A 72 8.34 10.13 -4.91
C ASP A 72 8.96 8.92 -5.64
N THR A 73 10.14 8.50 -5.17
CA THR A 73 10.91 7.35 -5.66
C THR A 73 11.11 6.30 -4.57
N SER A 74 10.29 6.31 -3.52
CA SER A 74 10.30 5.25 -2.51
C SER A 74 9.98 3.87 -3.12
N PRO A 75 10.38 2.76 -2.47
CA PRO A 75 10.23 1.40 -3.01
C PRO A 75 8.81 0.98 -3.40
N PHE A 76 7.80 1.70 -2.89
CA PHE A 76 6.37 1.47 -3.13
C PHE A 76 5.67 2.70 -3.72
N SER A 77 6.43 3.67 -4.24
CA SER A 77 5.89 4.79 -5.00
C SER A 77 5.23 4.31 -6.29
N PHE A 78 4.29 5.10 -6.82
CA PHE A 78 3.64 4.79 -8.10
C PHE A 78 4.65 4.57 -9.23
N ARG A 79 5.70 5.41 -9.30
CA ARG A 79 6.80 5.25 -10.28
C ARG A 79 7.45 3.87 -10.15
N VAL A 80 7.97 3.53 -8.98
CA VAL A 80 8.72 2.27 -8.77
C VAL A 80 7.84 1.06 -9.03
N CYS A 81 6.56 1.10 -8.63
CA CYS A 81 5.62 0.01 -8.89
C CYS A 81 5.24 -0.14 -10.38
N CYS A 82 5.23 0.94 -11.16
CA CYS A 82 5.05 0.84 -12.62
C CYS A 82 6.31 0.31 -13.30
N GLU A 83 7.48 0.82 -12.91
CA GLU A 83 8.77 0.43 -13.49
C GLU A 83 9.11 -1.04 -13.20
N SER A 84 8.71 -1.60 -12.05
CA SER A 84 8.89 -3.03 -11.74
C SER A 84 8.16 -3.94 -12.74
N GLU A 85 7.07 -3.45 -13.32
CA GLU A 85 6.29 -4.15 -14.35
C GLU A 85 6.71 -3.78 -15.78
N GLY A 86 7.78 -2.98 -15.94
CA GLY A 86 8.22 -2.48 -17.24
C GLY A 86 7.25 -1.49 -17.88
N VAL A 87 6.42 -0.82 -17.08
CA VAL A 87 5.43 0.16 -17.54
C VAL A 87 5.97 1.58 -17.36
N ASP A 88 5.82 2.41 -18.39
CA ASP A 88 6.09 3.84 -18.30
C ASP A 88 5.06 4.53 -17.38
N PHE A 89 5.55 5.00 -16.23
CA PHE A 89 4.71 5.59 -15.19
C PHE A 89 4.09 6.93 -15.64
N GLU A 90 4.76 7.74 -16.46
CA GLU A 90 4.23 9.04 -16.91
C GLU A 90 3.04 8.81 -17.83
N VAL A 91 3.21 7.92 -18.81
CA VAL A 91 2.13 7.54 -19.74
C VAL A 91 0.96 6.92 -18.98
N MET A 92 1.23 6.00 -18.04
CA MET A 92 0.19 5.36 -17.23
C MET A 92 -0.57 6.38 -16.37
N ARG A 93 0.13 7.31 -15.71
CA ARG A 93 -0.46 8.38 -14.90
C ARG A 93 -1.41 9.23 -15.72
N ASP A 94 -0.96 9.67 -16.88
CA ASP A 94 -1.77 10.51 -17.77
C ASP A 94 -3.03 9.80 -18.25
N LEU A 95 -2.91 8.52 -18.61
CA LEU A 95 -4.07 7.70 -19.02
C LEU A 95 -5.10 7.57 -17.89
N ILE A 96 -4.67 7.29 -16.67
CA ILE A 96 -5.56 7.14 -15.51
C ILE A 96 -6.22 8.48 -15.17
N LEU A 97 -5.45 9.58 -15.11
CA LEU A 97 -6.00 10.90 -14.79
C LEU A 97 -6.99 11.39 -15.85
N ASN A 98 -6.75 11.08 -17.13
CA ASN A 98 -7.72 11.36 -18.19
C ASN A 98 -8.99 10.52 -18.03
N HIS A 99 -8.86 9.25 -17.64
CA HIS A 99 -10.02 8.38 -17.43
C HIS A 99 -10.88 8.81 -16.23
N LEU A 100 -10.27 9.32 -15.15
CA LEU A 100 -10.98 9.81 -13.96
C LEU A 100 -11.67 11.17 -14.15
N ARG A 101 -11.30 11.93 -15.18
CA ARG A 101 -11.90 13.24 -15.51
C ARG A 101 -13.15 13.14 -16.39
N MET A 102 -13.42 11.95 -16.96
CA MET A 102 -14.66 11.65 -17.70
C MET A 102 -15.77 11.25 -16.74
#